data_AF-A0A4P9YSQ3-F1
#
_entry.id   AF-A0A4P9YSQ3-F1
#
_cell.length_a   1.000
_cell.length_b   1.000
_cell.length_c   1.000
_cell.angle_alpha   90.00
_cell.angle_beta   90.00
_cell.angle_gamma   90.00
#
_symmetry.space_group_name_H-M   'P 1'
#
loop_
_entity.id
_entity.type
_entity.pdbx_description
1 polymer ?
#
loop_
_entity_poly.entity_id
_entity_poly.type
_entity_poly.pdbx_seq_one_letter_code
_entity_poly.pdbx_strand_id
1 'polypeptide(L)'
;MARNANTLSHRLRNLDAYAKTLDDFSIKTISGATVTLISAAIILTLLLSEFMDYCSVDLRPELTVDKTRGEKMTINLNITFPHAPCFLLNLDVMDATGEQQVSVDHDIYKVRLDTLGNPIDEMRETHRAATQADGQGTAANTPAVPYCGSCYGGTSPSGGKCCNTCDDVRRAYSALGWAFANPDDFEQCVREHWKENLAKQNKEGCTIHGFIEVNKVSGNFHIMAGQSALHNNIHIHAIYSYMPEDYDFTHTINHLSFGTKYPNMVNPLDGAGKDSPTTTTYG
;
A
#
# COMPACT_ATOMS: atom_id res chain seq x y z
N MET A 1 -13.15 3.55 -56.24
CA MET A 1 -12.67 2.54 -55.27
C MET A 1 -13.23 1.15 -55.60
N ALA A 2 -12.78 0.48 -56.68
CA ALA A 2 -13.43 -0.75 -57.18
C ALA A 2 -12.42 -1.81 -57.67
N ARG A 3 -11.34 -2.06 -56.92
CA ARG A 3 -10.32 -3.08 -57.28
C ARG A 3 -10.19 -4.27 -56.31
N ASN A 4 -10.97 -4.32 -55.22
CA ASN A 4 -10.83 -5.35 -54.17
C ASN A 4 -11.99 -6.37 -54.07
N ALA A 5 -13.03 -6.27 -54.91
CA ALA A 5 -14.18 -7.18 -54.82
C ALA A 5 -13.88 -8.59 -55.39
N ASN A 6 -13.01 -8.68 -56.41
CA ASN A 6 -12.72 -9.93 -57.11
C ASN A 6 -11.87 -10.92 -56.30
N THR A 7 -11.02 -10.43 -55.39
CA THR A 7 -10.18 -11.25 -54.51
C THR A 7 -10.97 -11.84 -53.35
N LEU A 8 -11.97 -11.12 -52.83
CA LEU A 8 -12.83 -11.58 -51.74
C LEU A 8 -13.79 -12.69 -52.20
N SER A 9 -14.44 -12.52 -53.35
CA SER A 9 -15.38 -13.54 -53.87
C SER A 9 -14.68 -14.88 -54.16
N HIS A 10 -13.43 -14.83 -54.63
CA HIS A 10 -12.64 -16.03 -54.90
C HIS A 10 -12.21 -16.76 -53.62
N ARG A 11 -12.02 -16.03 -52.50
CA ARG A 11 -11.76 -16.64 -51.18
C ARG A 11 -13.03 -17.16 -50.52
N LEU A 12 -14.16 -16.48 -50.69
CA LEU A 12 -15.47 -16.93 -50.19
C LEU A 12 -15.97 -18.18 -50.91
N ARG A 13 -15.61 -18.36 -52.19
CA ARG A 13 -15.93 -19.59 -52.95
C ARG A 13 -15.32 -20.86 -52.36
N ASN A 14 -14.25 -20.74 -51.59
CA ASN A 14 -13.60 -21.87 -50.91
C ASN A 14 -14.24 -22.20 -49.55
N LEU A 15 -15.12 -21.33 -49.04
CA LEU A 15 -15.88 -21.52 -47.78
C LEU A 15 -17.28 -22.10 -48.02
N ASP A 16 -17.64 -22.38 -49.28
CA ASP A 16 -18.91 -22.99 -49.67
C ASP A 16 -18.81 -24.52 -49.53
N ALA A 17 -19.29 -25.06 -48.40
CA ALA A 17 -19.16 -26.47 -48.05
C ALA A 17 -20.19 -27.40 -48.72
N TYR A 18 -21.11 -26.86 -49.53
CA TYR A 18 -22.22 -27.63 -50.11
C TYR A 18 -22.12 -27.78 -51.64
N ALA A 19 -22.48 -28.96 -52.14
CA ALA A 19 -22.53 -29.25 -53.57
C ALA A 19 -23.63 -28.42 -54.25
N LYS A 20 -23.28 -27.69 -55.31
CA LYS A 20 -24.24 -26.86 -56.07
C LYS A 20 -25.18 -27.73 -56.90
N THR A 21 -26.47 -27.39 -56.87
CA THR A 21 -27.50 -28.04 -57.69
C THR A 21 -27.33 -27.67 -59.17
N LEU A 22 -27.69 -28.58 -60.08
CA LEU A 22 -27.71 -28.33 -61.53
C LEU A 22 -28.62 -27.13 -61.85
N ASP A 23 -28.16 -26.20 -62.68
CA ASP A 23 -28.85 -24.93 -62.96
C ASP A 23 -30.27 -25.14 -63.56
N ASP A 24 -30.50 -26.24 -64.28
CA ASP A 24 -31.79 -26.61 -64.90
C ASP A 24 -32.93 -26.85 -63.91
N PHE A 25 -32.62 -27.12 -62.64
CA PHE A 25 -33.61 -27.30 -61.56
C PHE A 25 -33.61 -26.14 -60.55
N SER A 26 -32.84 -25.07 -60.80
CA SER A 26 -32.71 -23.94 -59.88
C SER A 26 -33.43 -22.69 -60.43
N ILE A 27 -34.51 -22.29 -59.78
CA ILE A 27 -35.22 -21.04 -60.13
C ILE A 27 -34.70 -19.93 -59.21
N LYS A 28 -33.91 -19.02 -59.77
CA LYS A 28 -33.36 -17.86 -59.05
C LYS A 28 -34.45 -16.79 -58.91
N THR A 29 -34.98 -16.58 -57.71
CA THR A 29 -35.99 -15.57 -57.42
C THR A 29 -35.39 -14.38 -56.68
N ILE A 30 -35.74 -13.15 -57.13
CA ILE A 30 -35.27 -11.91 -56.50
C ILE A 30 -35.84 -11.78 -55.07
N SER A 31 -37.10 -12.19 -54.87
CA SER A 31 -37.75 -12.20 -53.54
C SER A 31 -37.03 -13.12 -52.55
N GLY A 32 -36.61 -14.31 -52.97
CA GLY A 32 -35.82 -15.22 -52.14
C GLY A 32 -34.48 -14.62 -51.71
N ALA A 33 -33.76 -14.00 -52.65
CA ALA A 33 -32.50 -13.33 -52.36
C ALA A 33 -32.64 -12.17 -51.35
N THR A 34 -33.70 -11.35 -51.48
CA THR A 34 -33.99 -10.26 -50.54
C THR A 34 -34.30 -10.79 -49.14
N VAL A 35 -35.10 -11.86 -49.02
CA VAL A 35 -35.41 -12.49 -47.73
C VAL A 35 -34.13 -13.06 -47.10
N THR A 36 -33.27 -13.74 -47.86
CA THR A 36 -32.01 -14.27 -47.34
C THR A 36 -31.08 -13.16 -46.83
N LEU A 37 -30.98 -12.03 -47.55
CA LEU A 37 -30.16 -10.89 -47.12
C LEU A 37 -30.69 -10.24 -45.84
N ILE A 38 -32.01 -10.05 -45.73
CA ILE A 38 -32.63 -9.50 -44.52
C ILE A 38 -32.43 -10.45 -43.33
N SER A 39 -32.69 -11.75 -43.53
CA SER A 39 -32.47 -12.75 -42.48
C SER A 39 -31.01 -12.84 -42.04
N ALA A 40 -30.07 -12.82 -42.99
CA ALA A 40 -28.63 -12.82 -42.68
C ALA A 40 -28.21 -11.56 -41.91
N ALA A 41 -28.77 -10.39 -42.28
CA ALA A 41 -28.52 -9.14 -41.56
C ALA A 41 -29.04 -9.20 -40.12
N ILE A 42 -30.26 -9.70 -39.91
CA ILE A 42 -30.86 -9.87 -38.57
C ILE A 42 -30.05 -10.86 -37.73
N ILE A 43 -29.67 -12.01 -38.31
CA ILE A 43 -28.85 -13.01 -37.61
C ILE A 43 -27.50 -12.40 -37.22
N LEU A 44 -26.88 -11.63 -38.11
CA LEU A 44 -25.59 -10.99 -37.82
C LEU A 44 -25.71 -9.94 -36.72
N THR A 45 -26.75 -9.10 -36.70
CA THR A 45 -26.95 -8.13 -35.62
C THR A 45 -27.23 -8.80 -34.28
N LEU A 46 -28.04 -9.85 -34.26
CA LEU A 46 -28.28 -10.61 -33.02
C LEU A 46 -27.00 -11.29 -32.53
N LEU A 47 -26.22 -11.90 -33.43
CA LEU A 47 -24.97 -12.56 -33.08
C LEU A 47 -23.94 -11.56 -32.54
N LEU A 48 -23.83 -10.39 -33.14
CA LEU A 48 -22.97 -9.32 -32.63
C LEU A 48 -23.43 -8.79 -31.27
N SER A 49 -24.75 -8.63 -31.08
CA SER A 49 -25.32 -8.18 -29.81
C SER A 49 -25.05 -9.17 -28.68
N GLU A 50 -25.37 -10.44 -28.89
CA GLU A 50 -25.12 -11.51 -27.90
C GLU A 50 -23.63 -11.70 -27.65
N PHE A 51 -22.78 -11.54 -28.67
CA PHE A 51 -21.34 -11.60 -28.48
C PHE A 51 -20.83 -10.45 -27.60
N MET A 52 -21.35 -9.23 -27.81
CA MET A 52 -21.01 -8.09 -26.95
C MET A 52 -21.50 -8.28 -25.51
N ASP A 53 -22.71 -8.82 -25.33
CA ASP A 53 -23.28 -9.09 -24.00
C ASP A 53 -22.54 -10.22 -23.28
N TYR A 54 -22.19 -11.29 -23.99
CA TYR A 54 -21.34 -12.39 -23.50
C TYR A 54 -19.95 -11.91 -23.07
N CYS A 55 -19.40 -10.91 -23.77
CA CYS A 55 -18.14 -10.29 -23.39
C CYS A 55 -18.28 -9.25 -22.26
N SER A 56 -19.51 -8.94 -21.82
CA SER A 56 -19.74 -8.04 -20.69
C SER A 56 -19.60 -8.79 -19.36
N VAL A 57 -19.21 -8.07 -18.30
CA VAL A 57 -19.05 -8.62 -16.95
C VAL A 57 -20.27 -8.19 -16.12
N ASP A 58 -21.14 -9.14 -15.78
CA ASP A 58 -22.28 -8.93 -14.88
C ASP A 58 -21.88 -9.21 -13.42
N LEU A 59 -21.90 -8.18 -12.58
CA LEU A 59 -21.59 -8.27 -11.15
C LEU A 59 -22.88 -8.48 -10.35
N ARG A 60 -23.09 -9.69 -9.81
CA ARG A 60 -24.26 -10.00 -8.97
C ARG A 60 -23.87 -10.02 -7.50
N PRO A 61 -24.26 -9.01 -6.70
CA PRO A 61 -23.98 -9.01 -5.27
C PRO A 61 -24.85 -10.05 -4.56
N GLU A 62 -24.22 -10.99 -3.86
CA GLU A 62 -24.89 -11.97 -3.00
C GLU A 62 -24.47 -11.74 -1.54
N LEU A 63 -25.44 -11.75 -0.64
CA LEU A 63 -25.21 -11.66 0.80
C LEU A 63 -25.16 -13.07 1.37
N THR A 64 -23.95 -13.52 1.75
CA THR A 64 -23.74 -14.83 2.38
C THR A 64 -23.24 -14.65 3.81
N VAL A 65 -23.58 -15.60 4.67
CA VAL A 65 -23.02 -15.64 6.03
C VAL A 65 -21.56 -16.07 5.91
N ASP A 66 -20.66 -15.22 6.36
CA ASP A 66 -19.26 -15.55 6.46
C ASP A 66 -19.05 -16.63 7.54
N LYS A 67 -18.67 -17.83 7.10
CA LYS A 67 -18.40 -18.99 7.98
C LYS A 67 -16.91 -19.14 8.29
N THR A 68 -16.08 -18.30 7.69
CA THR A 68 -14.63 -18.38 7.86
C THR A 68 -14.27 -17.91 9.27
N ARG A 69 -13.39 -18.65 9.95
CA ARG A 69 -12.93 -18.34 11.31
C ARG A 69 -11.41 -18.21 11.27
N GLY A 70 -10.89 -17.16 11.90
CA GLY A 70 -9.45 -16.91 11.97
C GLY A 70 -8.84 -16.47 10.63
N GLU A 71 -9.65 -15.99 9.69
CA GLU A 71 -9.11 -15.33 8.50
C GLU A 71 -8.48 -13.99 8.88
N LYS A 72 -7.39 -13.68 8.19
CA LYS A 72 -6.77 -12.38 8.23
C LYS A 72 -7.17 -11.56 7.00
N MET A 73 -7.17 -10.25 7.17
CA MET A 73 -7.49 -9.27 6.15
C MET A 73 -6.33 -8.29 6.04
N THR A 74 -5.97 -7.95 4.80
CA THR A 74 -4.99 -6.92 4.51
C THR A 74 -5.68 -5.57 4.43
N ILE A 75 -5.20 -4.56 5.16
CA ILE A 75 -5.62 -3.16 4.98
C ILE A 75 -4.48 -2.46 4.27
N ASN A 76 -4.74 -1.96 3.05
CA ASN A 76 -3.77 -1.20 2.27
C ASN A 76 -4.00 0.29 2.53
N LEU A 77 -2.94 1.02 2.86
CA LEU A 77 -3.05 2.43 3.19
C LEU A 77 -1.94 3.24 2.52
N ASN A 78 -2.28 4.46 2.13
CA ASN A 78 -1.36 5.51 1.69
C ASN A 78 -1.94 6.84 2.18
N ILE A 79 -1.34 7.40 3.22
CA ILE A 79 -1.80 8.61 3.90
C ILE A 79 -0.64 9.59 4.03
N THR A 80 -0.86 10.83 3.60
CA THR A 80 0.12 11.92 3.65
C THR A 80 -0.24 12.90 4.75
N PHE A 81 0.74 13.22 5.59
CA PHE A 81 0.68 14.21 6.67
C PHE A 81 1.66 15.35 6.34
N PRO A 82 1.22 16.49 5.79
CA PRO A 82 2.11 17.59 5.40
C PRO A 82 2.83 18.29 6.56
N HIS A 83 2.29 18.22 7.78
CA HIS A 83 2.77 18.98 8.94
C HIS A 83 3.17 18.10 10.13
N ALA A 84 3.29 16.78 9.93
CA ALA A 84 3.74 15.85 10.95
C ALA A 84 4.95 15.04 10.45
N PRO A 85 6.09 15.08 11.15
CA PRO A 85 7.30 14.38 10.72
C PRO A 85 7.22 12.88 10.99
N CYS A 86 7.92 12.08 10.18
CA CYS A 86 7.83 10.61 10.25
C CYS A 86 8.29 10.00 11.57
N PHE A 87 9.26 10.60 12.26
CA PHE A 87 9.76 10.10 13.54
C PHE A 87 8.71 10.21 14.65
N LEU A 88 7.72 11.10 14.48
CA LEU A 88 6.68 11.37 15.46
C LEU A 88 5.50 10.39 15.32
N LEU A 89 5.13 10.04 14.09
CA LEU A 89 3.94 9.26 13.80
C LEU A 89 4.17 7.76 14.05
N ASN A 90 3.26 7.10 14.76
CA ASN A 90 3.20 5.65 14.88
C ASN A 90 1.82 5.11 14.54
N LEU A 91 1.81 3.91 13.94
CA LEU A 91 0.61 3.19 13.54
C LEU A 91 0.45 1.98 14.46
N ASP A 92 -0.68 1.91 15.15
CA ASP A 92 -1.04 0.82 16.03
C ASP A 92 -2.40 0.25 15.65
N VAL A 93 -2.56 -1.05 15.87
CA VAL A 93 -3.77 -1.80 15.55
C VAL A 93 -4.30 -2.47 16.81
N MET A 94 -5.60 -2.33 17.07
CA MET A 94 -6.30 -2.99 18.16
C MET A 94 -7.59 -3.64 17.67
N ASP A 95 -7.76 -4.93 17.92
CA ASP A 95 -8.97 -5.66 17.57
C ASP A 95 -9.87 -5.95 18.78
N ALA A 96 -11.10 -6.38 18.52
CA ALA A 96 -12.08 -6.72 19.55
C ALA A 96 -11.72 -7.99 20.34
N THR A 97 -10.74 -8.77 19.89
CA THR A 97 -10.24 -9.95 20.62
C THR A 97 -9.16 -9.57 21.64
N GLY A 98 -8.68 -8.32 21.61
CA GLY A 98 -7.62 -7.81 22.46
C GLY A 98 -6.22 -8.04 21.87
N GLU A 99 -6.10 -8.50 20.62
CA GLU A 99 -4.82 -8.51 19.92
C GLU A 99 -4.40 -7.06 19.63
N GLN A 100 -3.15 -6.75 19.98
CA GLN A 100 -2.55 -5.45 19.75
C GLN A 100 -1.27 -5.66 18.95
N GLN A 101 -1.19 -5.00 17.79
CA GLN A 101 0.04 -4.90 17.02
C GLN A 101 0.54 -3.46 17.18
N VAL A 102 1.54 -3.29 18.05
CA VAL A 102 2.13 -2.00 18.39
C VAL A 102 3.30 -1.73 17.45
N SER A 103 3.37 -0.52 16.88
CA SER A 103 4.43 -0.09 15.95
C SER A 103 4.63 -1.08 14.80
N VAL A 104 3.62 -1.25 13.96
CA VAL A 104 3.69 -2.16 12.80
C VAL A 104 4.69 -1.64 11.77
N ASP A 105 5.93 -2.13 11.85
CA ASP A 105 7.05 -1.67 11.00
C ASP A 105 7.36 -2.59 9.81
N HIS A 106 6.85 -3.84 9.80
CA HIS A 106 7.32 -4.86 8.85
C HIS A 106 6.80 -4.68 7.40
N ASP A 107 5.67 -3.99 7.23
CA ASP A 107 4.98 -3.84 5.94
C ASP A 107 4.47 -2.40 5.72
N ILE A 108 4.95 -1.47 6.55
CA ILE A 108 4.61 -0.04 6.51
C ILE A 108 5.88 0.77 6.35
N TYR A 109 5.83 1.71 5.40
CA TYR A 109 6.95 2.54 5.00
C TYR A 109 6.59 4.00 5.23
N LYS A 110 7.51 4.73 5.88
CA LYS A 110 7.39 6.16 6.17
C LYS A 110 8.37 6.93 5.28
N VAL A 111 7.85 7.83 4.45
CA VAL A 111 8.64 8.67 3.54
C VAL A 111 8.61 10.10 4.03
N ARG A 112 9.78 10.67 4.30
CA ARG A 112 9.93 12.06 4.74
C ARG A 112 9.61 13.01 3.59
N LEU A 113 8.85 14.05 3.88
CA LEU A 113 8.46 15.07 2.91
C LEU A 113 9.05 16.42 3.29
N ASP A 114 9.48 17.19 2.30
CA ASP A 114 9.85 18.58 2.48
C ASP A 114 8.62 19.45 2.76
N THR A 115 8.88 20.71 3.08
CA THR A 115 7.82 21.70 3.34
C THR A 115 6.93 21.98 2.12
N LEU A 116 7.32 21.52 0.92
CA LEU A 116 6.59 21.64 -0.33
C LEU A 116 5.83 20.34 -0.68
N GLY A 117 5.97 19.27 0.10
CA GLY A 117 5.35 17.97 -0.12
C GLY A 117 6.15 17.02 -1.02
N ASN A 118 7.40 17.33 -1.36
CA ASN A 118 8.26 16.43 -2.14
C ASN A 118 9.01 15.45 -1.23
N PRO A 119 9.24 14.20 -1.66
CA PRO A 119 10.04 13.26 -0.88
C PRO A 119 11.49 13.75 -0.75
N ILE A 120 11.99 13.86 0.49
CA ILE A 120 13.38 14.28 0.78
C ILE A 120 14.36 13.12 0.61
N ASP A 121 13.91 11.90 0.90
CA ASP A 121 14.72 10.70 0.87
C ASP A 121 13.99 9.60 0.09
N GLU A 122 14.42 9.33 -1.13
CA GLU A 122 14.30 7.99 -1.73
C GLU A 122 15.33 7.04 -1.08
N MET A 123 15.41 7.02 0.25
CA MET A 123 16.27 6.08 0.94
C MET A 123 15.57 4.72 0.95
N ARG A 124 15.85 3.99 -0.14
CA ARG A 124 15.81 2.53 -0.32
C ARG A 124 15.35 1.77 0.93
N GLU A 125 14.28 1.00 0.80
CA GLU A 125 14.34 -0.47 0.87
C GLU A 125 15.46 -1.07 1.75
N THR A 126 15.61 -0.66 3.01
CA THR A 126 16.64 -1.19 3.93
C THR A 126 16.05 -1.68 5.25
N HIS A 127 14.89 -2.33 5.18
CA HIS A 127 14.47 -3.25 6.25
C HIS A 127 14.24 -4.70 5.80
N ARG A 128 14.46 -5.06 4.52
CA ARG A 128 14.24 -6.46 4.06
C ARG A 128 15.24 -7.09 3.08
N ALA A 129 16.41 -6.50 2.85
CA ALA A 129 17.45 -7.14 2.02
C ALA A 129 18.82 -7.19 2.72
N ALA A 130 18.86 -7.80 3.92
CA ALA A 130 20.10 -8.31 4.51
C ALA A 130 20.04 -9.85 4.60
N THR A 131 19.71 -10.49 3.48
CA THR A 131 19.99 -11.89 3.23
C THR A 131 20.90 -11.99 2.01
N GLN A 132 22.20 -12.19 2.31
CA GLN A 132 23.23 -12.78 1.46
C GLN A 132 23.51 -12.16 0.07
N ALA A 133 24.63 -11.44 -0.04
CA ALA A 133 25.66 -11.52 -1.10
C ALA A 133 26.72 -10.42 -0.81
N ASP A 134 27.90 -10.75 -0.30
CA ASP A 134 29.11 -11.11 -1.05
C ASP A 134 29.78 -9.92 -1.79
N GLY A 135 31.03 -9.65 -1.41
CA GLY A 135 32.08 -9.09 -2.27
C GLY A 135 32.01 -7.64 -2.78
N GLN A 136 33.02 -6.86 -2.39
CA GLN A 136 33.63 -5.72 -3.11
C GLN A 136 32.91 -4.34 -3.11
N GLY A 137 33.36 -3.45 -2.23
CA GLY A 137 33.04 -2.01 -2.27
C GLY A 137 34.02 -1.14 -1.47
N THR A 138 35.16 -0.85 -2.10
CA THR A 138 36.11 0.27 -1.90
C THR A 138 36.39 0.83 -0.50
N ALA A 139 37.64 0.62 -0.09
CA ALA A 139 38.28 1.01 1.15
C ALA A 139 38.32 2.54 1.41
N ALA A 140 37.86 2.92 2.60
CA ALA A 140 38.34 4.09 3.32
C ALA A 140 38.94 3.62 4.66
N ASN A 141 40.28 3.64 4.72
CA ASN A 141 41.18 3.60 5.89
C ASN A 141 40.62 3.04 7.22
N THR A 142 40.99 1.79 7.51
CA THR A 142 40.94 1.19 8.86
C THR A 142 42.37 0.97 9.38
N PRO A 143 42.61 1.15 10.68
CA PRO A 143 42.73 -0.06 11.50
C PRO A 143 42.01 0.13 12.84
N ALA A 144 40.87 -0.53 13.05
CA ALA A 144 40.16 -0.49 14.33
C ALA A 144 39.19 -1.67 14.46
N VAL A 145 39.13 -2.23 15.66
CA VAL A 145 38.19 -3.24 16.14
C VAL A 145 36.77 -2.98 15.61
N PRO A 146 35.98 -4.01 15.22
CA PRO A 146 34.59 -3.80 14.84
C PRO A 146 33.85 -3.11 15.99
N TYR A 147 33.40 -1.88 15.75
CA TYR A 147 32.66 -1.09 16.74
C TYR A 147 31.42 -1.87 17.17
N CYS A 148 31.30 -2.10 18.47
CA CYS A 148 30.18 -2.78 19.10
C CYS A 148 29.69 -1.88 20.24
N GLY A 149 28.65 -1.09 19.96
CA GLY A 149 28.06 -0.20 20.95
C GLY A 149 27.25 -0.95 22.00
N SER A 150 27.15 -0.39 23.20
CA SER A 150 26.34 -0.94 24.30
C SER A 150 24.84 -0.76 24.02
N CYS A 151 24.04 -1.77 24.34
CA CYS A 151 22.57 -1.66 24.35
C CYS A 151 22.02 -1.19 25.71
N TYR A 152 22.89 -0.82 26.67
CA TYR A 152 22.51 -0.28 27.98
C TYR A 152 21.52 -1.16 28.77
N GLY A 153 21.70 -2.49 28.69
CA GLY A 153 20.81 -3.48 29.32
C GLY A 153 19.65 -3.95 28.43
N GLY A 154 19.46 -3.33 27.27
CA GLY A 154 18.52 -3.77 26.24
C GLY A 154 19.01 -4.97 25.41
N THR A 155 18.06 -5.67 24.78
CA THR A 155 18.36 -6.76 23.84
C THR A 155 18.56 -6.19 22.43
N SER A 156 19.68 -6.52 21.78
CA SER A 156 19.96 -6.03 20.42
C SER A 156 18.93 -6.55 19.40
N PRO A 157 18.36 -5.67 18.55
CA PRO A 157 17.40 -6.06 17.52
C PRO A 157 18.03 -6.87 16.38
N SER A 158 19.35 -6.76 16.15
CA SER A 158 20.04 -7.42 15.02
C SER A 158 20.48 -8.86 15.31
N GLY A 159 20.00 -9.46 16.41
CA GLY A 159 20.41 -10.81 16.86
C GLY A 159 21.86 -10.90 17.36
N GLY A 160 22.59 -9.78 17.38
CA GLY A 160 23.93 -9.66 17.95
C GLY A 160 23.92 -9.26 19.43
N LYS A 161 25.07 -8.88 19.97
CA LYS A 161 25.20 -8.33 21.34
C LYS A 161 25.34 -6.80 21.38
N CYS A 162 25.31 -6.15 20.21
CA CYS A 162 25.71 -4.75 20.05
C CYS A 162 24.54 -3.92 19.53
N CYS A 163 24.47 -2.67 19.97
CA CYS A 163 23.59 -1.65 19.42
C CYS A 163 24.49 -0.58 18.81
N ASN A 164 24.49 -0.49 17.48
CA ASN A 164 25.47 0.35 16.78
C ASN A 164 24.92 1.72 16.42
N THR A 165 23.60 1.80 16.18
CA THR A 165 22.90 3.04 15.87
C THR A 165 22.07 3.55 17.04
N CYS A 166 21.71 4.84 17.04
CA CYS A 166 20.76 5.38 18.00
C CYS A 166 19.41 4.65 17.93
N ASP A 167 18.99 4.29 16.71
CA ASP A 167 17.78 3.52 16.48
C ASP A 167 17.83 2.10 17.08
N ASP A 168 18.98 1.42 17.04
CA ASP A 168 19.15 0.11 17.67
C ASP A 168 18.93 0.17 19.19
N VAL A 169 19.46 1.22 19.84
CA VAL A 169 19.27 1.44 21.28
C VAL A 169 17.80 1.73 21.59
N ARG A 170 17.16 2.60 20.79
CA ARG A 170 15.73 2.92 20.91
C ARG A 170 14.85 1.67 20.77
N ARG A 171 15.12 0.81 19.79
CA ARG A 171 14.40 -0.46 19.58
C ARG A 171 14.65 -1.45 20.73
N ALA A 172 15.89 -1.53 21.22
CA ALA A 172 16.23 -2.37 22.37
C ALA A 172 15.47 -1.95 23.65
N TYR A 173 15.30 -0.65 23.88
CA TYR A 173 14.51 -0.11 25.00
C TYR A 173 13.01 -0.34 24.80
N SER A 174 12.51 -0.13 23.57
CA SER A 174 11.10 -0.36 23.21
C SER A 174 10.68 -1.80 23.47
N ALA A 175 11.53 -2.76 23.10
CA ALA A 175 11.28 -4.19 23.31
C ALA A 175 11.15 -4.57 24.80
N LEU A 176 11.73 -3.76 25.70
CA LEU A 176 11.62 -3.94 27.15
C LEU A 176 10.54 -3.03 27.79
N GLY A 177 9.84 -2.22 27.00
CA GLY A 177 8.88 -1.23 27.50
C GLY A 177 9.52 -0.10 28.32
N TRP A 178 10.82 0.14 28.11
CA TRP A 178 11.57 1.20 28.80
C TRP A 178 11.45 2.54 28.09
N ALA A 179 11.42 3.62 28.86
CA ALA A 179 11.34 4.96 28.31
C ALA A 179 12.68 5.40 27.71
N PHE A 180 12.64 5.93 26.48
CA PHE A 180 13.78 6.57 25.83
C PHE A 180 13.73 8.10 26.07
N ALA A 181 13.95 8.48 27.34
CA ALA A 181 13.66 9.83 27.81
C ALA A 181 14.67 10.89 27.35
N ASN A 182 15.97 10.58 27.41
CA ASN A 182 17.03 11.50 27.05
C ASN A 182 18.00 10.86 26.03
N PRO A 183 17.95 11.29 24.75
CA PRO A 183 18.90 10.81 23.74
C PRO A 183 20.37 11.11 24.08
N ASP A 184 20.62 12.15 24.88
CA ASP A 184 21.98 12.59 25.24
C ASP A 184 22.70 11.61 26.18
N ASP A 185 21.96 10.66 26.79
CA ASP A 185 22.53 9.62 27.67
C ASP A 185 23.24 8.50 26.88
N PHE A 186 23.04 8.44 25.56
CA PHE A 186 23.50 7.35 24.70
C PHE A 186 24.57 7.82 23.72
N GLU A 187 25.73 7.15 23.71
CA GLU A 187 26.87 7.55 22.87
C GLU A 187 26.54 7.53 21.37
N GLN A 188 25.69 6.59 20.95
CA GLN A 188 25.29 6.42 19.56
C GLN A 188 24.48 7.63 19.08
N CYS A 189 23.58 8.13 19.92
CA CYS A 189 22.70 9.25 19.61
C CYS A 189 23.45 10.58 19.61
N VAL A 190 24.38 10.78 20.53
CA VAL A 190 25.26 11.95 20.55
C VAL A 190 26.17 11.97 19.32
N ARG A 191 26.76 10.82 18.97
CA ARG A 191 27.60 10.68 17.77
C ARG A 191 26.83 10.96 16.47
N GLU A 192 25.58 10.53 16.40
CA GLU A 192 24.73 10.70 15.24
C GLU A 192 24.06 12.08 15.16
N HIS A 193 24.28 12.94 16.15
CA HIS A 193 23.59 14.24 16.28
C HIS A 193 22.06 14.09 16.18
N TRP A 194 21.54 13.07 16.87
CA TRP A 194 20.15 12.63 16.74
C TRP A 194 19.16 13.77 17.05
N LYS A 195 19.40 14.47 18.16
CA LYS A 195 18.54 15.57 18.62
C LYS A 195 18.52 16.73 17.65
N GLU A 196 19.68 17.12 17.11
CA GLU A 196 19.77 18.18 16.09
C GLU A 196 19.10 17.77 14.78
N ASN A 197 19.20 16.49 14.41
CA ASN A 197 18.56 15.97 13.21
C ASN A 197 17.04 15.93 13.37
N LEU A 198 16.51 15.50 14.51
CA LEU A 198 15.08 15.59 14.82
C LEU A 198 14.58 17.04 14.77
N ALA A 199 15.34 17.97 15.35
CA ALA A 199 14.98 19.39 15.34
C ALA A 199 14.87 19.96 13.91
N LYS A 200 15.71 19.51 12.97
CA LYS A 200 15.60 19.87 11.55
C LYS A 200 14.35 19.28 10.90
N GLN A 201 13.96 18.07 11.31
CA GLN A 201 12.79 17.36 10.79
C GLN A 201 11.46 17.91 11.30
N ASN A 202 11.44 18.74 12.36
CA ASN A 202 10.20 19.25 12.96
C ASN A 202 9.24 19.97 12.00
N LYS A 203 9.72 20.46 10.85
CA LYS A 203 8.91 21.14 9.83
C LYS A 203 8.63 20.29 8.60
N GLU A 204 9.04 19.03 8.62
CA GLU A 204 8.83 18.07 7.54
C GLU A 204 7.44 17.42 7.65
N GLY A 205 6.98 16.90 6.52
CA GLY A 205 5.83 16.02 6.47
C GLY A 205 6.22 14.54 6.41
N CYS A 206 5.22 13.68 6.39
CA CYS A 206 5.40 12.25 6.27
C CYS A 206 4.31 11.62 5.40
N THR A 207 4.70 10.73 4.47
CA THR A 207 3.77 9.79 3.83
C THR A 207 3.94 8.41 4.43
N ILE A 208 2.87 7.87 5.01
CA ILE A 208 2.80 6.49 5.50
C ILE A 208 2.10 5.67 4.42
N HIS A 209 2.78 4.66 3.89
CA HIS A 209 2.19 3.77 2.89
C HIS A 209 2.62 2.31 3.10
N GLY A 210 1.79 1.38 2.65
CA GLY A 210 2.05 -0.04 2.79
C GLY A 210 0.77 -0.80 3.13
N PHE A 211 0.91 -1.89 3.86
CA PHE A 211 -0.23 -2.68 4.30
C PHE A 211 -0.04 -3.22 5.71
N ILE A 212 -1.16 -3.47 6.38
CA ILE A 212 -1.21 -4.18 7.67
C ILE A 212 -2.07 -5.43 7.54
N GLU A 213 -1.67 -6.50 8.22
CA GLU A 213 -2.42 -7.75 8.26
C GLU A 213 -3.12 -7.89 9.61
N VAL A 214 -4.45 -7.84 9.59
CA VAL A 214 -5.29 -7.80 10.79
C VAL A 214 -6.24 -8.98 10.83
N ASN A 215 -6.71 -9.36 12.02
CA ASN A 215 -7.81 -10.32 12.12
C ASN A 215 -9.07 -9.74 11.48
N LYS A 216 -9.82 -10.58 10.75
CA LYS A 216 -11.10 -10.20 10.12
C LYS A 216 -12.23 -10.11 11.14
N VAL A 217 -12.08 -9.19 12.08
CA VAL A 217 -13.02 -8.89 13.17
C VAL A 217 -13.15 -7.37 13.33
N SER A 218 -14.11 -6.93 14.14
CA SER A 218 -14.21 -5.52 14.50
C SER A 218 -12.91 -5.05 15.16
N GLY A 219 -12.38 -3.91 14.74
CA GLY A 219 -11.15 -3.35 15.26
C GLY A 219 -10.97 -1.90 14.85
N ASN A 220 -9.88 -1.31 15.30
CA ASN A 220 -9.42 0.02 14.89
C ASN A 220 -7.91 -0.02 14.67
N PHE A 221 -7.45 0.79 13.72
CA PHE A 221 -6.07 1.23 13.69
C PHE A 221 -6.07 2.73 13.95
N HIS A 222 -5.02 3.22 14.58
CA HIS A 222 -4.85 4.64 14.82
C HIS A 222 -3.43 5.07 14.51
N ILE A 223 -3.30 6.29 14.01
CA ILE A 223 -2.02 6.96 13.79
C ILE A 223 -1.92 8.05 14.84
N MET A 224 -0.90 7.99 15.69
CA MET A 224 -0.73 8.90 16.83
C MET A 224 0.69 9.42 16.92
N ALA A 225 0.86 10.53 17.63
CA ALA A 225 2.17 11.10 17.94
C ALA A 225 2.82 10.38 19.12
N GLY A 226 4.13 10.24 19.07
CA GLY A 226 4.94 9.70 20.15
C GLY A 226 5.18 8.20 20.01
N GLN A 227 6.09 7.68 20.82
CA GLN A 227 6.52 6.29 20.76
C GLN A 227 5.51 5.37 21.43
N SER A 228 4.93 4.44 20.67
CA SER A 228 3.99 3.46 21.21
C SER A 228 4.72 2.41 22.04
N ALA A 229 4.25 2.17 23.27
CA ALA A 229 4.83 1.21 24.19
C ALA A 229 3.75 0.49 25.01
N LEU A 230 4.08 -0.73 25.44
CA LEU A 230 3.27 -1.51 26.37
C LEU A 230 3.87 -1.40 27.77
N HIS A 231 3.14 -0.75 28.68
CA HIS A 231 3.51 -0.66 30.08
C HIS A 231 2.44 -1.33 30.95
N ASN A 232 2.77 -2.43 31.63
CA ASN A 232 1.82 -3.22 32.45
C ASN A 232 0.53 -3.60 31.70
N ASN A 233 0.65 -4.08 30.45
CA ASN A 233 -0.48 -4.39 29.56
C ASN A 233 -1.37 -3.19 29.19
N ILE A 234 -0.92 -1.96 29.44
CA ILE A 234 -1.59 -0.74 28.99
C ILE A 234 -0.83 -0.18 27.77
N HIS A 235 -1.56 0.10 26.70
CA HIS A 235 -1.05 0.78 25.52
C HIS A 235 -0.89 2.28 25.82
N ILE A 236 0.33 2.78 25.71
CA ILE A 236 0.65 4.19 25.95
C ILE A 236 1.46 4.76 24.79
N HIS A 237 1.29 6.06 24.56
CA HIS A 237 2.15 6.84 23.67
C HIS A 237 3.06 7.71 24.53
N ALA A 238 4.35 7.41 24.51
CA ALA A 238 5.34 8.21 25.19
C ALA A 238 5.69 9.43 24.33
N ILE A 239 5.30 10.60 24.83
CA ILE A 239 5.74 11.90 24.33
C ILE A 239 6.92 12.35 25.17
N TYR A 240 8.01 12.75 24.51
CA TYR A 240 9.23 13.20 25.16
C TYR A 240 9.46 14.69 24.92
N SER A 241 10.24 15.33 25.80
CA SER A 241 10.51 16.78 25.74
C SER A 241 11.25 17.24 24.48
N TYR A 242 11.86 16.32 23.72
CA TYR A 242 12.48 16.61 22.43
C TYR A 242 11.52 16.52 21.24
N MET A 243 10.27 16.09 21.46
CA MET A 243 9.21 16.09 20.45
C MET A 243 8.50 17.45 20.45
N PRO A 244 7.89 17.86 19.31
CA PRO A 244 7.06 19.06 19.26
C PRO A 244 5.92 18.99 20.28
N GLU A 245 5.48 20.12 20.84
CA GLU A 245 4.31 20.19 21.75
C GLU A 245 2.99 20.31 20.97
N ASP A 246 3.03 20.99 19.82
CA ASP A 246 1.88 21.15 18.93
C ASP A 246 1.94 20.14 17.79
N TYR A 247 0.87 19.34 17.65
CA TYR A 247 0.74 18.35 16.59
C TYR A 247 -0.35 18.74 15.60
N ASP A 248 0.07 18.93 14.35
CA ASP A 248 -0.85 19.12 13.23
C ASP A 248 -1.05 17.79 12.48
N PHE A 249 -2.15 17.12 12.78
CA PHE A 249 -2.57 15.89 12.10
C PHE A 249 -3.40 16.16 10.83
N THR A 250 -3.25 17.33 10.21
CA THR A 250 -3.75 17.55 8.85
C THR A 250 -3.25 16.42 7.97
N HIS A 251 -4.15 15.77 7.23
CA HIS A 251 -3.80 14.62 6.41
C HIS A 251 -4.66 14.50 5.17
N THR A 252 -4.12 13.78 4.19
CA THR A 252 -4.81 13.35 2.97
C THR A 252 -4.68 11.84 2.85
N ILE A 253 -5.81 11.14 2.75
CA ILE A 253 -5.89 9.71 2.49
C ILE A 253 -5.80 9.53 0.97
N ASN A 254 -4.61 9.23 0.46
CA ASN A 254 -4.41 8.99 -0.97
C ASN A 254 -5.04 7.66 -1.39
N HIS A 255 -4.93 6.64 -0.52
CA HIS A 255 -5.56 5.34 -0.73
C HIS A 255 -5.86 4.65 0.60
N LEU A 256 -7.05 4.06 0.72
CA LEU A 256 -7.41 3.17 1.82
C LEU A 256 -8.34 2.05 1.32
N SER A 257 -7.90 0.81 1.40
CA SER A 257 -8.67 -0.35 0.94
C SER A 257 -8.54 -1.56 1.85
N PHE A 258 -9.54 -2.44 1.79
CA PHE A 258 -9.64 -3.64 2.63
C PHE A 258 -9.69 -4.88 1.73
N GLY A 259 -8.74 -5.79 1.93
CA GLY A 259 -8.60 -7.02 1.17
C GLY A 259 -7.98 -6.81 -0.22
N THR A 260 -8.34 -7.69 -1.15
CA THR A 260 -7.84 -7.68 -2.52
C THR A 260 -8.63 -6.74 -3.41
N LYS A 261 -7.95 -6.07 -4.33
CA LYS A 261 -8.59 -5.21 -5.32
C LYS A 261 -9.44 -6.05 -6.28
N TYR A 262 -10.67 -5.60 -6.52
CA TYR A 262 -11.59 -6.19 -7.49
C TYR A 262 -12.04 -5.14 -8.53
N PRO A 263 -12.56 -5.57 -9.70
CA PRO A 263 -13.02 -4.64 -10.74
C PRO A 263 -14.11 -3.70 -10.21
N ASN A 264 -14.04 -2.41 -10.59
CA ASN A 264 -14.97 -1.36 -10.17
C ASN A 264 -15.02 -1.08 -8.65
N MET A 265 -14.00 -1.52 -7.88
CA MET A 265 -13.87 -1.16 -6.47
C MET A 265 -13.74 0.37 -6.32
N VAL A 266 -14.65 0.96 -5.56
CA VAL A 266 -14.63 2.39 -5.20
C VAL A 266 -14.43 2.48 -3.70
N ASN A 267 -13.30 3.03 -3.27
CA ASN A 267 -13.03 3.27 -1.86
C ASN A 267 -13.54 4.68 -1.49
N PRO A 268 -14.43 4.81 -0.48
CA PRO A 268 -15.02 6.10 -0.14
C PRO A 268 -14.03 7.15 0.38
N LEU A 269 -12.89 6.72 0.92
CA LEU A 269 -11.90 7.58 1.56
C LEU A 269 -10.71 7.93 0.65
N ASP A 270 -10.65 7.38 -0.57
CA ASP A 270 -9.58 7.72 -1.51
C ASP A 270 -9.72 9.20 -1.92
N GLY A 271 -8.65 9.98 -1.72
CA GLY A 271 -8.61 11.42 -1.95
C GLY A 271 -9.23 12.28 -0.84
N ALA A 272 -9.74 11.68 0.24
CA ALA A 272 -10.32 12.43 1.35
C ALA A 272 -9.22 13.10 2.18
N GLY A 273 -9.39 14.37 2.53
CA GLY A 273 -8.48 15.11 3.39
C GLY A 273 -9.21 15.75 4.56
N LYS A 274 -8.49 15.96 5.66
CA LYS A 274 -8.99 16.67 6.82
C LYS A 274 -7.88 17.48 7.46
N ASP A 275 -8.16 18.75 7.70
CA ASP A 275 -7.27 19.65 8.44
C ASP A 275 -7.41 19.43 9.94
N SER A 276 -6.28 19.50 10.66
CA SER A 276 -6.29 19.51 12.11
C SER A 276 -7.04 20.76 12.59
N PRO A 277 -7.93 20.66 13.59
CA PRO A 277 -8.55 21.86 14.15
C PRO A 277 -7.44 22.76 14.69
N THR A 278 -7.25 23.93 14.07
CA THR A 278 -6.41 25.00 14.62
C THR A 278 -6.82 25.19 16.06
N THR A 279 -5.87 25.08 16.99
CA THR A 279 -6.07 25.35 18.41
C THR A 279 -6.74 26.71 18.52
N THR A 280 -8.06 26.71 18.67
CA THR A 280 -8.79 27.91 19.05
C THR A 280 -8.41 28.04 20.51
N THR A 281 -7.43 28.90 20.78
CA THR A 281 -7.09 29.33 22.14
C THR A 281 -8.41 29.68 22.82
N TYR A 282 -8.89 28.79 23.69
CA TYR A 282 -9.84 29.17 24.71
C TYR A 282 -9.06 30.10 25.63
N GLY A 283 -9.21 31.40 25.37
CA GLY A 283 -8.77 32.47 26.28
C GLY A 283 -9.63 32.52 27.54
#